data_AF-A0A7G4RIJ6-F1
#
_entry.id   AF-A0A7G4RIJ6-F1
#
_cell.length_a   1.000
_cell.length_b   1.000
_cell.length_c   1.000
_cell.angle_alpha   90.00
_cell.angle_beta   90.00
_cell.angle_gamma   90.00
#
_symmetry.space_group_name_H-M   'P 1'
#
loop_
_entity.id
_entity.type
_entity.pdbx_description
1 polymer ?
#
loop_
_entity_poly.entity_id
_entity_poly.type
_entity_poly.pdbx_seq_one_letter_code
_entity_poly.pdbx_strand_id
1 'polypeptide(L)'
;MEGKIENPVTQAPALSLFEFKMQFTNYMKECAIFKINAERNIAELELRNEYDALIGLYEKMMGVVKNQVIVYEEKLQAAEAYIHSTWELNPRITNEIVRQKKYIEKLQLQLVQIKSLKFLFSLDSSGLIEEALKNTSSALLIIQTPKLIAQIPNHLLPDMTCQDPELIKPLAHVLASREYTFELSNLFTRLKQQAQNEVDNAFIVEKENSAIRDLLVKINKYLDKKIDQALNQNSPPWALGYFGSRHKINRNDKKVPVPQGIYELKTHLEQLNQFSPSEILAKMQNTLQIKNQDKQDESLLQQFKRLISYLLGYCQSPETSAEYEYLDQVTAGKLSIS
;
A
#
# COMPACT_ATOMS: atom_id res chain seq x y z
N MET A 1 -19.59 -28.94 73.50
CA MET A 1 -18.51 -29.40 72.61
C MET A 1 -18.53 -28.48 71.40
N GLU A 2 -17.78 -27.39 71.44
CA GLU A 2 -17.61 -26.50 70.30
C GLU A 2 -16.47 -27.07 69.44
N GLY A 3 -16.79 -27.45 68.22
CA GLY A 3 -15.82 -27.93 67.24
C GLY A 3 -14.90 -26.79 66.86
N LYS A 4 -13.61 -26.94 67.17
CA LYS A 4 -12.54 -26.13 66.58
C LYS A 4 -12.57 -26.36 65.08
N ILE A 5 -12.98 -25.35 64.32
CA ILE A 5 -12.69 -25.28 62.89
C ILE A 5 -11.21 -24.89 62.80
N GLU A 6 -10.35 -25.89 62.77
CA GLU A 6 -8.95 -25.72 62.36
C GLU A 6 -8.96 -25.31 60.90
N ASN A 7 -8.84 -24.01 60.63
CA ASN A 7 -8.44 -23.56 59.31
C ASN A 7 -7.10 -24.22 59.00
N PRO A 8 -6.95 -24.94 57.87
CA PRO A 8 -5.68 -25.55 57.54
C PRO A 8 -4.64 -24.44 57.44
N VAL A 9 -3.55 -24.60 58.18
CA VAL A 9 -2.38 -23.73 58.12
C VAL A 9 -1.91 -23.75 56.66
N THR A 10 -2.27 -22.71 55.92
CA THR A 10 -1.67 -22.40 54.63
C THR A 10 -0.19 -22.26 54.89
N GLN A 11 0.64 -23.05 54.20
CA GLN A 11 2.10 -23.00 54.35
C GLN A 11 2.55 -21.55 54.27
N ALA A 12 3.39 -21.13 55.24
CA ALA A 12 3.90 -19.78 55.27
C ALA A 12 4.60 -19.46 53.93
N PRO A 13 4.32 -18.31 53.29
CA PRO A 13 4.90 -17.99 52.00
C PRO A 13 6.43 -17.91 52.09
N ALA A 14 7.11 -18.46 51.07
CA ALA A 14 8.58 -18.48 51.01
C ALA A 14 9.22 -17.09 50.83
N LEU A 15 8.44 -16.08 50.44
CA LEU A 15 8.87 -14.70 50.24
C LEU A 15 7.97 -13.75 51.04
N SER A 16 8.47 -12.57 51.39
CA SER A 16 7.59 -11.48 51.83
C SER A 16 6.76 -10.95 50.67
N LEU A 17 5.60 -10.36 50.98
CA LEU A 17 4.72 -9.74 49.97
C LEU A 17 5.45 -8.67 49.13
N PHE A 18 6.34 -7.91 49.76
CA PHE A 18 7.15 -6.90 49.09
C PHE A 18 8.11 -7.54 48.09
N GLU A 19 8.85 -8.57 48.50
CA GLU A 19 9.78 -9.31 47.63
C GLU A 19 9.05 -9.97 46.46
N PHE A 20 7.87 -10.57 46.71
CA PHE A 20 7.03 -11.14 45.66
C PHE A 20 6.61 -10.07 44.64
N LYS A 21 6.07 -8.92 45.10
CA LYS A 21 5.67 -7.80 44.23
C LYS A 21 6.84 -7.25 43.42
N MET A 22 8.02 -7.15 44.03
CA MET A 22 9.25 -6.72 43.36
C MET A 22 9.69 -7.71 42.29
N GLN A 23 9.76 -9.01 42.59
CA GLN A 23 10.13 -10.04 41.62
C GLN A 23 9.12 -10.11 40.46
N PHE A 24 7.82 -10.04 40.75
CA PHE A 24 6.79 -9.99 39.72
C PHE A 24 6.96 -8.78 38.80
N THR A 25 7.20 -7.59 39.37
CA THR A 25 7.41 -6.36 38.60
C THR A 25 8.67 -6.42 37.74
N ASN A 26 9.77 -6.96 38.27
CA ASN A 26 11.01 -7.13 37.51
C ASN A 26 10.81 -8.10 36.34
N TYR A 27 10.11 -9.21 36.57
CA TYR A 27 9.79 -10.17 35.52
C TYR A 27 8.91 -9.58 34.40
N MET A 28 7.92 -8.75 34.76
CA MET A 28 7.13 -8.01 33.76
C MET A 28 8.01 -7.09 32.91
N LYS A 29 9.01 -6.42 33.50
CA LYS A 29 9.96 -5.58 32.75
C LYS A 29 10.79 -6.41 31.78
N GLU A 30 11.30 -7.57 32.21
CA GLU A 30 12.06 -8.48 31.35
C GLU A 30 11.22 -8.95 30.14
N CYS A 31 9.96 -9.33 30.38
CA CYS A 31 9.03 -9.71 29.32
C CYS A 31 8.79 -8.56 28.32
N ALA A 32 8.64 -7.33 28.81
CA ALA A 32 8.46 -6.14 27.98
C ALA A 32 9.72 -5.84 27.14
N ILE A 33 10.90 -5.89 27.75
CA ILE A 33 12.19 -5.70 27.05
C ILE A 33 12.39 -6.76 25.97
N PHE A 34 12.10 -8.03 26.28
CA PHE A 34 12.14 -9.11 25.32
C PHE A 34 11.26 -8.81 24.10
N LYS A 35 10.00 -8.41 24.33
CA LYS A 35 9.06 -8.10 23.26
C LYS A 35 9.58 -6.97 22.36
N ILE A 36 10.07 -5.87 22.95
CA ILE A 36 10.60 -4.72 22.19
C ILE A 36 11.78 -5.14 21.32
N ASN A 37 12.73 -5.90 21.88
CA ASN A 37 13.90 -6.37 21.14
C ASN A 37 13.51 -7.31 20.01
N ALA A 38 12.53 -8.18 20.24
CA ALA A 38 12.05 -9.11 19.24
C ALA A 38 11.31 -8.40 18.09
N GLU A 39 10.46 -7.41 18.39
CA GLU A 39 9.78 -6.59 17.38
C GLU A 39 10.79 -5.81 16.52
N ARG A 40 11.87 -5.30 17.13
CA ARG A 40 12.97 -4.67 16.38
C ARG A 40 13.67 -5.66 15.44
N ASN A 41 13.96 -6.87 15.90
CA ASN A 41 14.61 -7.89 15.08
C ASN A 41 13.70 -8.35 13.93
N ILE A 42 12.39 -8.47 14.16
CA ILE A 42 11.42 -8.76 13.09
C ILE A 42 11.51 -7.70 12.00
N ALA A 43 11.41 -6.41 12.37
CA ALA A 43 11.46 -5.32 11.40
C ALA A 43 12.77 -5.32 10.58
N GLU A 44 13.90 -5.61 11.22
CA GLU A 44 15.19 -5.71 10.53
C GLU A 44 15.24 -6.87 9.52
N LEU A 45 14.73 -8.04 9.90
CA LEU A 45 14.70 -9.22 9.02
C LEU A 45 13.66 -9.08 7.89
N GLU A 46 12.53 -8.43 8.14
CA GLU A 46 11.52 -8.11 7.11
C GLU A 46 12.08 -7.21 6.02
N LEU A 47 12.87 -6.18 6.39
CA LEU A 47 13.54 -5.31 5.42
C LEU A 47 14.49 -6.09 4.51
N ARG A 48 15.21 -7.06 5.09
CA ARG A 48 16.16 -7.92 4.37
C ARG A 48 15.48 -9.05 3.60
N ASN A 49 14.19 -9.31 3.83
CA ASN A 49 13.42 -10.42 3.26
C ASN A 49 14.02 -11.80 3.63
N GLU A 50 14.58 -11.93 4.83
CA GLU A 50 15.16 -13.18 5.32
C GLU A 50 14.08 -14.08 5.94
N TYR A 51 13.25 -14.71 5.10
CA TYR A 51 12.10 -15.49 5.55
C TYR A 51 12.45 -16.67 6.47
N ASP A 52 13.57 -17.35 6.23
CA ASP A 52 14.02 -18.44 7.09
C ASP A 52 14.39 -17.97 8.50
N ALA A 53 15.11 -16.84 8.58
CA ALA A 53 15.46 -16.23 9.86
C ALA A 53 14.21 -15.71 10.60
N LEU A 54 13.24 -15.13 9.86
CA LEU A 54 11.96 -14.72 10.42
C LEU A 54 11.20 -15.92 11.02
N ILE A 55 11.05 -17.02 10.27
CA ILE A 55 10.38 -18.23 10.76
C ILE A 55 11.03 -18.71 12.06
N GLY A 56 12.36 -18.83 12.09
CA GLY A 56 13.09 -19.24 13.29
C GLY A 56 12.92 -18.27 14.46
N LEU A 57 12.88 -16.97 14.20
CA LEU A 57 12.65 -15.95 15.23
C LEU A 57 11.24 -16.06 15.84
N TYR A 58 10.19 -16.19 15.01
CA TYR A 58 8.82 -16.33 15.47
C TYR A 58 8.61 -17.62 16.29
N GLU A 59 9.17 -18.74 15.85
CA GLU A 59 9.12 -20.01 16.60
C GLU A 59 9.83 -19.90 17.96
N LYS A 60 11.01 -19.26 17.99
CA LYS A 60 11.72 -18.97 19.24
C LYS A 60 10.90 -18.04 20.16
N MET A 61 10.30 -16.98 19.61
CA MET A 61 9.47 -16.06 20.38
C MET A 61 8.27 -16.75 21.00
N MET A 62 7.56 -17.58 20.24
CA MET A 62 6.46 -18.37 20.77
C MET A 62 6.91 -19.28 21.91
N GLY A 63 8.08 -19.92 21.79
CA GLY A 63 8.67 -20.73 22.86
C GLY A 63 8.94 -19.92 24.13
N VAL A 64 9.57 -18.75 23.98
CA VAL A 64 9.86 -17.84 25.11
C VAL A 64 8.58 -17.34 25.76
N VAL A 65 7.57 -16.91 24.99
CA VAL A 65 6.32 -16.40 25.54
C VAL A 65 5.49 -17.51 26.22
N LYS A 66 5.53 -18.74 25.72
CA LYS A 66 4.94 -19.90 26.40
C LYS A 66 5.59 -20.14 27.77
N ASN A 67 6.92 -20.07 27.84
CA ASN A 67 7.63 -20.15 29.11
C ASN A 67 7.25 -18.98 30.03
N GLN A 68 7.04 -17.78 29.47
CA GLN A 68 6.56 -16.63 30.25
C GLN A 68 5.19 -16.88 30.87
N VAL A 69 4.27 -17.47 30.12
CA VAL A 69 2.95 -17.88 30.62
C VAL A 69 3.08 -18.86 31.78
N ILE A 70 3.93 -19.89 31.66
CA ILE A 70 4.17 -20.88 32.73
C ILE A 70 4.64 -20.18 34.01
N VAL A 71 5.63 -19.29 33.92
CA VAL A 71 6.14 -18.53 35.08
C VAL A 71 5.06 -17.63 35.69
N TYR A 72 4.17 -17.04 34.88
CA TYR A 72 3.04 -16.28 35.42
C TYR A 72 2.00 -17.18 36.10
N GLU A 73 1.75 -18.38 35.58
CA GLU A 73 0.85 -19.37 36.19
C GLU A 73 1.41 -19.87 37.54
N GLU A 74 2.72 -20.12 37.64
CA GLU A 74 3.40 -20.42 38.91
C GLU A 74 3.28 -19.26 39.92
N LYS A 75 3.46 -18.02 39.46
CA LYS A 75 3.29 -16.83 40.31
C LYS A 75 1.84 -16.63 40.74
N LEU A 76 0.87 -17.01 39.91
CA LEU A 76 -0.55 -16.96 40.26
C LEU A 76 -0.86 -17.94 41.40
N GLN A 77 -0.35 -19.17 41.32
CA GLN A 77 -0.47 -20.16 42.40
C GLN A 77 0.21 -19.68 43.69
N ALA A 78 1.42 -19.14 43.58
CA ALA A 78 2.13 -18.59 44.74
C ALA A 78 1.41 -17.37 45.37
N ALA A 79 0.61 -16.64 44.61
CA ALA A 79 -0.15 -15.49 45.12
C ALA A 79 -1.29 -15.89 46.08
N GLU A 80 -1.75 -17.15 46.03
CA GLU A 80 -2.79 -17.69 46.93
C GLU A 80 -2.35 -17.70 48.40
N ALA A 81 -1.03 -17.78 48.66
CA ALA A 81 -0.48 -17.73 50.01
C ALA A 81 -0.60 -16.35 50.70
N TYR A 82 -1.00 -15.29 49.97
CA TYR A 82 -1.14 -13.92 50.49
C TYR A 82 -2.60 -13.50 50.65
N ILE A 83 -3.30 -14.14 51.59
CA ILE A 83 -4.76 -14.05 51.86
C ILE A 83 -5.34 -12.62 51.80
N HIS A 84 -4.62 -11.61 52.28
CA HIS A 84 -5.11 -10.21 52.33
C HIS A 84 -4.78 -9.37 51.09
N SER A 85 -4.04 -9.90 50.11
CA SER A 85 -3.64 -9.20 48.87
C SER A 85 -4.01 -9.97 47.60
N THR A 86 -4.63 -11.15 47.74
CA THR A 86 -5.11 -12.00 46.66
C THR A 86 -6.06 -11.25 45.71
N TRP A 87 -6.89 -10.35 46.24
CA TRP A 87 -7.86 -9.56 45.48
C TRP A 87 -7.22 -8.54 44.52
N GLU A 88 -5.99 -8.09 44.78
CA GLU A 88 -5.22 -7.21 43.87
C GLU A 88 -4.28 -8.00 42.95
N LEU A 89 -3.61 -9.02 43.50
CA LEU A 89 -2.56 -9.76 42.81
C LEU A 89 -3.13 -10.72 41.76
N ASN A 90 -4.18 -11.47 42.09
CA ASN A 90 -4.73 -12.48 41.18
C ASN A 90 -5.25 -11.86 39.88
N PRO A 91 -6.06 -10.78 39.89
CA PRO A 91 -6.51 -10.15 38.65
C PRO A 91 -5.33 -9.63 37.82
N ARG A 92 -4.32 -9.05 38.47
CA ARG A 92 -3.16 -8.47 37.78
C ARG A 92 -2.31 -9.51 37.08
N ILE A 93 -2.02 -10.63 37.75
CA ILE A 93 -1.26 -11.75 37.15
C ILE A 93 -2.10 -12.45 36.06
N THR A 94 -3.40 -12.66 36.31
CA THR A 94 -4.32 -13.27 35.34
C THR A 94 -4.40 -12.45 34.05
N ASN A 95 -4.47 -11.12 34.15
CA ASN A 95 -4.48 -10.24 32.99
C ASN A 95 -3.19 -10.34 32.16
N GLU A 96 -2.03 -10.48 32.79
CA GLU A 96 -0.77 -10.70 32.05
C GLU A 96 -0.75 -12.07 31.36
N ILE A 97 -1.25 -13.14 32.00
CA ILE A 97 -1.40 -14.46 31.35
C ILE A 97 -2.27 -14.35 30.10
N VAL A 98 -3.44 -13.72 30.21
CA VAL A 98 -4.37 -13.53 29.08
C VAL A 98 -3.70 -12.71 27.97
N ARG A 99 -2.97 -11.66 28.32
CA ARG A 99 -2.23 -10.82 27.37
C ARG A 99 -1.16 -11.63 26.62
N GLN A 100 -0.39 -12.47 27.32
CA GLN A 100 0.64 -13.30 26.70
C GLN A 100 0.04 -14.40 25.82
N LYS A 101 -1.08 -15.03 26.23
CA LYS A 101 -1.81 -16.00 25.41
C LYS A 101 -2.30 -15.38 24.09
N LYS A 102 -2.92 -14.19 24.14
CA LYS A 102 -3.29 -13.43 22.93
C LYS A 102 -2.09 -13.08 22.06
N TYR A 103 -0.94 -12.79 22.67
CA TYR A 103 0.28 -12.51 21.91
C TYR A 103 0.79 -13.76 21.18
N ILE A 104 0.73 -14.94 21.81
CA ILE A 104 1.06 -16.22 21.14
C ILE A 104 0.16 -16.47 19.93
N GLU A 105 -1.15 -16.27 20.06
CA GLU A 105 -2.10 -16.40 18.94
C GLU A 105 -1.73 -15.46 17.78
N LYS A 106 -1.39 -14.20 18.09
CA LYS A 106 -0.91 -13.25 17.07
C LYS A 106 0.37 -13.74 16.39
N LEU A 107 1.35 -14.24 17.16
CA LEU A 107 2.61 -14.77 16.61
C LEU A 107 2.37 -16.00 15.73
N GLN A 108 1.41 -16.86 16.08
CA GLN A 108 1.02 -18.02 15.27
C GLN A 108 0.44 -17.62 13.92
N LEU A 109 -0.47 -16.65 13.89
CA LEU A 109 -1.05 -16.15 12.64
C LEU A 109 0.02 -15.53 11.74
N GLN A 110 0.92 -14.73 12.31
CA GLN A 110 2.04 -14.13 11.57
C GLN A 110 3.02 -15.19 11.05
N LEU A 111 3.31 -16.23 11.84
CA LEU A 111 4.17 -17.33 11.42
C LEU A 111 3.59 -18.09 10.22
N VAL A 112 2.29 -18.37 10.23
CA VAL A 112 1.61 -19.01 9.09
C VAL A 112 1.73 -18.13 7.85
N GLN A 113 1.45 -16.83 7.99
CA GLN A 113 1.56 -15.88 6.88
C GLN A 113 2.98 -15.80 6.30
N ILE A 114 4.01 -15.75 7.15
CA ILE A 114 5.42 -15.72 6.72
C ILE A 114 5.82 -17.02 6.02
N LYS A 115 5.35 -18.18 6.50
CA LYS A 115 5.57 -19.47 5.83
C LYS A 115 4.91 -19.48 4.45
N SER A 116 3.68 -18.99 4.33
CA SER A 116 3.01 -18.83 3.04
C SER A 116 3.76 -17.88 2.11
N LEU A 117 4.21 -16.72 2.61
CA LEU A 117 5.01 -15.78 1.81
C LEU A 117 6.31 -16.43 1.31
N LYS A 118 7.04 -17.14 2.18
CA LYS A 118 8.26 -17.86 1.78
C LYS A 118 7.97 -18.83 0.62
N PHE A 119 6.89 -19.61 0.74
CA PHE A 119 6.46 -20.51 -0.32
C PHE A 119 6.14 -19.75 -1.61
N LEU A 120 5.35 -18.68 -1.54
CA LEU A 120 4.98 -17.88 -2.71
C LEU A 120 6.22 -17.26 -3.40
N PHE A 121 7.19 -16.75 -2.65
CA PHE A 121 8.44 -16.22 -3.22
C PHE A 121 9.34 -17.28 -3.86
N SER A 122 9.10 -18.57 -3.61
CA SER A 122 9.81 -19.66 -4.28
C SER A 122 9.21 -20.06 -5.62
N LEU A 123 7.99 -19.58 -5.92
CA LEU A 123 7.28 -19.87 -7.16
C LEU A 123 7.67 -18.87 -8.26
N ASP A 124 7.58 -19.31 -9.52
CA ASP A 124 7.64 -18.45 -10.69
C ASP A 124 6.26 -17.84 -11.00
N SER A 125 6.16 -17.01 -12.04
CA SER A 125 4.91 -16.35 -12.41
C SER A 125 3.76 -17.32 -12.68
N SER A 126 4.05 -18.46 -13.31
CA SER A 126 3.04 -19.48 -13.62
C SER A 126 2.57 -20.20 -12.36
N GLY A 127 3.51 -20.59 -11.49
CA GLY A 127 3.22 -21.20 -10.20
C GLY A 127 2.42 -20.28 -9.28
N LEU A 128 2.70 -18.97 -9.28
CA LEU A 128 1.93 -17.97 -8.53
C LEU A 128 0.47 -17.90 -9.00
N ILE A 129 0.23 -17.95 -10.31
CA ILE A 129 -1.14 -17.94 -10.85
C ILE A 129 -1.86 -19.23 -10.49
N GLU A 130 -1.22 -20.38 -10.69
CA GLU A 130 -1.82 -21.67 -10.33
C GLU A 130 -2.20 -21.74 -8.85
N GLU A 131 -1.32 -21.26 -7.96
CA GLU A 131 -1.58 -21.22 -6.53
C GLU A 131 -2.70 -20.23 -6.19
N ALA A 132 -2.75 -19.07 -6.84
CA ALA A 132 -3.84 -18.11 -6.67
C ALA A 132 -5.20 -18.69 -7.07
N LEU A 133 -5.24 -19.47 -8.17
CA LEU A 133 -6.47 -20.15 -8.62
C LEU A 133 -6.91 -21.26 -7.67
N LYS A 134 -5.97 -21.92 -6.98
CA LYS A 134 -6.25 -23.03 -6.04
C LYS A 134 -6.62 -22.53 -4.64
N ASN A 135 -6.12 -21.38 -4.22
CA ASN A 135 -6.21 -20.91 -2.84
C ASN A 135 -6.42 -19.39 -2.75
N THR A 136 -7.63 -18.98 -2.34
CA THR A 136 -8.02 -17.58 -2.15
C THR A 136 -7.12 -16.83 -1.17
N SER A 137 -6.65 -17.48 -0.09
CA SER A 137 -5.74 -16.85 0.87
C SER A 137 -4.38 -16.55 0.25
N SER A 138 -3.87 -17.46 -0.58
CA SER A 138 -2.64 -17.24 -1.36
C SER A 138 -2.84 -16.12 -2.38
N ALA A 139 -3.96 -16.11 -3.11
CA ALA A 139 -4.29 -15.05 -4.07
C ALA A 139 -4.31 -13.66 -3.39
N LEU A 140 -4.97 -13.55 -2.24
CA LEU A 140 -5.04 -12.32 -1.46
C LEU A 140 -3.65 -11.87 -0.98
N LEU A 141 -2.81 -12.80 -0.50
CA LEU A 141 -1.43 -12.50 -0.11
C LEU A 141 -0.58 -12.02 -1.30
N ILE A 142 -0.73 -12.64 -2.47
CA ILE A 142 -0.04 -12.20 -3.69
C ILE A 142 -0.46 -10.77 -4.05
N ILE A 143 -1.78 -10.49 -4.09
CA ILE A 143 -2.32 -9.18 -4.43
C ILE A 143 -1.80 -8.11 -3.47
N GLN A 144 -1.80 -8.38 -2.17
CA GLN A 144 -1.37 -7.44 -1.13
C GLN A 144 0.14 -7.25 -1.05
N THR A 145 0.94 -8.11 -1.68
CA THR A 145 2.41 -8.07 -1.62
C THR A 145 2.99 -7.50 -2.92
N PRO A 146 3.49 -6.25 -2.93
CA PRO A 146 3.94 -5.58 -4.16
C PRO A 146 4.97 -6.36 -4.97
N LYS A 147 5.91 -7.04 -4.30
CA LYS A 147 6.96 -7.83 -4.95
C LYS A 147 6.44 -9.12 -5.61
N LEU A 148 5.34 -9.68 -5.13
CA LEU A 148 4.74 -10.89 -5.72
C LEU A 148 3.84 -10.53 -6.89
N ILE A 149 2.92 -9.57 -6.70
CA ILE A 149 2.02 -9.14 -7.77
C ILE A 149 2.77 -8.55 -8.98
N ALA A 150 3.96 -7.97 -8.78
CA ALA A 150 4.80 -7.46 -9.86
C ALA A 150 5.43 -8.57 -10.72
N GLN A 151 5.52 -9.81 -10.22
CA GLN A 151 6.02 -10.95 -11.00
C GLN A 151 4.97 -11.48 -11.97
N ILE A 152 3.70 -11.13 -11.76
CA ILE A 152 2.59 -11.60 -12.58
C ILE A 152 2.37 -10.62 -13.74
N PRO A 153 2.43 -11.08 -15.00
CA PRO A 153 2.15 -10.24 -16.15
C PRO A 153 0.77 -9.59 -16.03
N ASN A 154 0.68 -8.30 -16.36
CA ASN A 154 -0.55 -7.51 -16.23
C ASN A 154 -1.77 -8.22 -16.83
N HIS A 155 -1.63 -8.81 -18.02
CA HIS A 155 -2.72 -9.46 -18.74
C HIS A 155 -3.31 -10.71 -18.04
N LEU A 156 -2.59 -11.30 -17.08
CA LEU A 156 -3.01 -12.47 -16.30
C LEU A 156 -3.56 -12.10 -14.91
N LEU A 157 -3.37 -10.86 -14.45
CA LEU A 157 -3.86 -10.41 -13.14
C LEU A 157 -5.36 -10.62 -12.93
N PRO A 158 -6.25 -10.34 -13.91
CA PRO A 158 -7.69 -10.54 -13.71
C PRO A 158 -8.06 -12.02 -13.58
N ASP A 159 -7.24 -12.93 -14.10
CA ASP A 159 -7.54 -14.37 -14.09
C ASP A 159 -7.38 -14.94 -12.68
N MET A 160 -6.54 -14.32 -11.85
CA MET A 160 -6.32 -14.71 -10.45
C MET A 160 -7.53 -14.49 -9.53
N THR A 161 -8.50 -13.68 -9.95
CA THR A 161 -9.63 -13.33 -9.07
C THR A 161 -10.67 -14.43 -9.00
N CYS A 162 -10.72 -15.38 -9.95
CA CYS A 162 -11.78 -16.39 -10.06
C CYS A 162 -13.21 -15.80 -10.00
N GLN A 163 -13.40 -14.52 -10.35
CA GLN A 163 -14.66 -13.78 -10.18
C GLN A 163 -15.11 -13.65 -8.71
N ASP A 164 -14.19 -13.81 -7.75
CA ASP A 164 -14.43 -13.67 -6.32
C ASP A 164 -14.37 -12.18 -5.91
N PRO A 165 -15.47 -11.60 -5.39
CA PRO A 165 -15.48 -10.22 -4.89
C PRO A 165 -14.41 -9.93 -3.84
N GLU A 166 -14.02 -10.92 -3.03
CA GLU A 166 -12.98 -10.79 -2.00
C GLU A 166 -11.58 -10.59 -2.61
N LEU A 167 -11.38 -10.98 -3.87
CA LEU A 167 -10.12 -10.78 -4.61
C LEU A 167 -10.21 -9.60 -5.57
N ILE A 168 -11.37 -9.37 -6.19
CA ILE A 168 -11.61 -8.27 -7.13
C ILE A 168 -11.38 -6.91 -6.45
N LYS A 169 -11.91 -6.70 -5.23
CA LYS A 169 -11.79 -5.40 -4.54
C LYS A 169 -10.34 -5.09 -4.15
N PRO A 170 -9.58 -6.00 -3.50
CA PRO A 170 -8.16 -5.78 -3.24
C PRO A 170 -7.35 -5.55 -4.51
N LEU A 171 -7.63 -6.31 -5.58
CA LEU A 171 -6.92 -6.13 -6.85
C LEU A 171 -7.20 -4.74 -7.45
N ALA A 172 -8.46 -4.32 -7.53
CA ALA A 172 -8.84 -2.99 -8.00
C ALA A 172 -8.19 -1.87 -7.16
N HIS A 173 -8.09 -2.06 -5.84
CA HIS A 173 -7.41 -1.12 -4.95
C HIS A 173 -5.91 -1.01 -5.25
N VAL A 174 -5.23 -2.15 -5.43
CA VAL A 174 -3.80 -2.18 -5.79
C VAL A 174 -3.58 -1.57 -7.17
N LEU A 175 -4.44 -1.90 -8.15
CA LEU A 175 -4.37 -1.33 -9.49
C LEU A 175 -4.56 0.19 -9.46
N ALA A 176 -5.42 0.72 -8.60
CA ALA A 176 -5.63 2.17 -8.49
C ALA A 176 -4.40 2.93 -7.98
N SER A 177 -3.50 2.27 -7.25
CA SER A 177 -2.23 2.85 -6.80
C SER A 177 -1.15 2.87 -7.90
N ARG A 178 -1.36 2.14 -9.00
CA ARG A 178 -0.44 2.08 -10.13
C ARG A 178 -0.64 3.28 -11.06
N GLU A 179 0.39 3.58 -11.85
CA GLU A 179 0.26 4.58 -12.90
C GLU A 179 -0.78 4.15 -13.94
N TYR A 180 -1.68 5.07 -14.28
CA TYR A 180 -2.79 4.79 -15.19
C TYR A 180 -2.33 4.70 -16.64
N THR A 181 -2.52 3.53 -17.25
CA THR A 181 -2.16 3.21 -18.64
C THR A 181 -3.34 2.57 -19.39
N PHE A 182 -3.21 2.39 -20.71
CA PHE A 182 -4.21 1.63 -21.49
C PHE A 182 -4.32 0.18 -21.03
N GLU A 183 -3.19 -0.45 -20.68
CA GLU A 183 -3.20 -1.79 -20.09
C GLU A 183 -4.02 -1.78 -18.80
N LEU A 184 -3.81 -0.79 -17.92
CA LEU A 184 -4.57 -0.67 -16.68
C LEU A 184 -6.08 -0.47 -16.93
N SER A 185 -6.45 0.33 -17.93
CA SER A 185 -7.85 0.51 -18.33
C SER A 185 -8.49 -0.80 -18.82
N ASN A 186 -7.74 -1.62 -19.56
CA ASN A 186 -8.19 -2.96 -19.97
C ASN A 186 -8.38 -3.88 -18.76
N LEU A 187 -7.52 -3.78 -17.75
CA LEU A 187 -7.68 -4.53 -16.49
C LEU A 187 -8.94 -4.10 -15.74
N PHE A 188 -9.15 -2.80 -15.55
CA PHE A 188 -10.39 -2.30 -14.93
C PHE A 188 -11.63 -2.74 -15.69
N THR A 189 -11.58 -2.75 -17.03
CA THR A 189 -12.67 -3.25 -17.87
C THR A 189 -12.96 -4.73 -17.60
N ARG A 190 -11.93 -5.58 -17.53
CA ARG A 190 -12.10 -6.99 -17.17
C ARG A 190 -12.64 -7.17 -15.76
N LEU A 191 -12.15 -6.41 -14.78
CA LEU A 191 -12.67 -6.48 -13.40
C LEU A 191 -14.15 -6.08 -13.31
N LYS A 192 -14.57 -5.04 -14.04
CA LYS A 192 -15.99 -4.64 -14.14
C LYS A 192 -16.86 -5.74 -14.74
N GLN A 193 -16.33 -6.51 -15.70
CA GLN A 193 -17.04 -7.67 -16.28
C GLN A 193 -17.16 -8.86 -15.30
N GLN A 194 -16.22 -8.98 -14.36
CA GLN A 194 -16.23 -10.02 -13.32
C GLN A 194 -17.10 -9.63 -12.12
N ALA A 195 -17.44 -8.35 -11.95
CA ALA A 195 -18.29 -7.87 -10.86
C ALA A 195 -19.71 -8.45 -10.99
N GLN A 196 -20.16 -9.14 -9.94
CA GLN A 196 -21.45 -9.84 -9.95
C GLN A 196 -22.64 -8.93 -9.61
N ASN A 197 -22.39 -7.77 -9.02
CA ASN A 197 -23.43 -6.83 -8.59
C ASN A 197 -23.02 -5.37 -8.86
N GLU A 198 -24.00 -4.47 -8.80
CA GLU A 198 -23.81 -3.04 -9.08
C GLU A 198 -22.90 -2.35 -8.05
N VAL A 199 -22.88 -2.82 -6.80
CA VAL A 199 -22.05 -2.24 -5.72
C VAL A 199 -20.57 -2.48 -5.99
N ASP A 200 -20.21 -3.70 -6.39
CA ASP A 200 -18.84 -4.08 -6.72
C ASP A 200 -18.38 -3.36 -7.99
N ASN A 201 -19.26 -3.23 -8.99
CA ASN A 201 -18.97 -2.46 -10.19
C ASN A 201 -18.74 -0.97 -9.87
N ALA A 202 -19.61 -0.36 -9.05
CA ALA A 202 -19.46 1.02 -8.61
C ALA A 202 -18.14 1.25 -7.86
N PHE A 203 -17.74 0.31 -6.99
CA PHE A 203 -16.45 0.35 -6.31
C PHE A 203 -15.28 0.32 -7.31
N ILE A 204 -15.32 -0.55 -8.31
CA ILE A 204 -14.26 -0.63 -9.33
C ILE A 204 -14.18 0.68 -10.14
N VAL A 205 -15.33 1.25 -10.52
CA VAL A 205 -15.41 2.55 -11.21
C VAL A 205 -14.85 3.68 -10.35
N GLU A 206 -15.12 3.70 -9.06
CA GLU A 206 -14.54 4.65 -8.12
C GLU A 206 -13.00 4.55 -8.10
N LYS A 207 -12.46 3.33 -8.06
CA LYS A 207 -11.01 3.08 -8.07
C LYS A 207 -10.35 3.44 -9.39
N GLU A 208 -10.98 3.13 -10.52
CA GLU A 208 -10.53 3.57 -11.84
C GLU A 208 -10.48 5.10 -11.91
N ASN A 209 -11.54 5.79 -11.46
CA ASN A 209 -11.58 7.25 -11.42
C ASN A 209 -10.51 7.86 -10.50
N SER A 210 -10.18 7.22 -9.37
CA SER A 210 -9.06 7.66 -8.51
C SER A 210 -7.74 7.65 -9.28
N ALA A 211 -7.44 6.54 -9.98
CA ALA A 211 -6.21 6.42 -10.75
C ALA A 211 -6.15 7.42 -11.92
N ILE A 212 -7.29 7.63 -12.60
CA ILE A 212 -7.41 8.65 -13.66
C ILE A 212 -7.20 10.06 -13.09
N ARG A 213 -7.78 10.36 -11.91
CA ARG A 213 -7.60 11.67 -11.26
C ARG A 213 -6.12 11.95 -11.00
N ASP A 214 -5.39 10.96 -10.49
CA ASP A 214 -3.95 11.10 -10.24
C ASP A 214 -3.16 11.34 -11.54
N LEU A 215 -3.52 10.65 -12.63
CA LEU A 215 -2.97 10.92 -13.96
C LEU A 215 -3.25 12.35 -14.42
N LEU A 216 -4.51 12.81 -14.32
CA LEU A 216 -4.91 14.15 -14.74
C LEU A 216 -4.19 15.25 -13.92
N VAL A 217 -4.00 15.03 -12.62
CA VAL A 217 -3.21 15.94 -11.76
C VAL A 217 -1.74 15.98 -12.21
N LYS A 218 -1.13 14.83 -12.54
CA LYS A 218 0.23 14.76 -13.09
C LYS A 218 0.34 15.51 -14.43
N ILE A 219 -0.61 15.32 -15.33
CA ILE A 219 -0.65 16.04 -16.62
C ILE A 219 -0.77 17.55 -16.37
N ASN A 220 -1.64 17.98 -15.46
CA ASN A 220 -1.81 19.39 -15.13
C ASN A 220 -0.50 20.02 -14.61
N LYS A 221 0.16 19.35 -13.65
CA LYS A 221 1.46 19.79 -13.12
C LYS A 221 2.54 19.86 -14.20
N TYR A 222 2.55 18.90 -15.12
CA TYR A 222 3.49 18.89 -16.24
C TYR A 222 3.28 20.09 -17.18
N LEU A 223 2.03 20.36 -17.56
CA LEU A 223 1.68 21.54 -18.36
C LEU A 223 2.09 22.83 -17.65
N ASP A 224 1.81 22.95 -16.35
CA ASP A 224 2.19 24.12 -15.56
C ASP A 224 3.70 24.33 -15.54
N LYS A 225 4.48 23.26 -15.34
CA LYS A 225 5.96 23.30 -15.39
C LYS A 225 6.46 23.75 -16.76
N LYS A 226 5.91 23.22 -17.85
CA LYS A 226 6.32 23.59 -19.21
C LYS A 226 6.01 25.05 -19.54
N ILE A 227 4.85 25.54 -19.10
CA ILE A 227 4.48 26.94 -19.27
C ILE A 227 5.41 27.85 -18.44
N ASP A 228 5.79 27.44 -17.22
CA ASP A 228 6.76 28.20 -16.39
C ASP A 228 8.15 28.24 -17.00
N GLN A 229 8.66 27.09 -17.47
CA GLN A 229 9.96 27.02 -18.12
C GLN A 229 10.00 27.93 -19.35
N ALA A 230 8.95 27.88 -20.16
CA ALA A 230 8.81 28.74 -21.31
C ALA A 230 8.82 30.22 -20.88
N LEU A 231 8.07 30.61 -19.85
CA LEU A 231 8.01 32.00 -19.34
C LEU A 231 9.35 32.49 -18.78
N ASN A 232 10.08 31.64 -18.06
CA ASN A 232 11.27 32.05 -17.29
C ASN A 232 12.56 32.04 -18.12
N GLN A 233 12.67 31.13 -19.10
CA GLN A 233 13.93 30.95 -19.82
C GLN A 233 14.01 31.78 -21.12
N ASN A 234 12.94 32.44 -21.55
CA ASN A 234 12.81 32.95 -22.92
C ASN A 234 13.14 31.88 -23.99
N SER A 235 13.10 30.60 -23.61
CA SER A 235 13.37 29.49 -24.50
C SER A 235 12.26 29.44 -25.55
N PRO A 236 12.57 29.15 -26.81
CA PRO A 236 11.58 28.57 -27.71
C PRO A 236 10.84 27.43 -26.95
N PRO A 237 9.52 27.30 -27.13
CA PRO A 237 8.79 27.58 -28.34
C PRO A 237 7.85 28.76 -28.15
N TRP A 238 8.34 29.85 -27.56
CA TRP A 238 7.74 31.16 -27.82
C TRP A 238 7.80 31.56 -29.30
N ALA A 239 8.41 30.71 -30.15
CA ALA A 239 8.24 30.73 -31.59
C ALA A 239 6.92 30.11 -32.11
N LEU A 240 6.12 29.36 -31.33
CA LEU A 240 4.99 28.59 -31.85
C LEU A 240 3.79 28.57 -30.87
N GLY A 241 2.69 29.29 -31.06
CA GLY A 241 2.28 30.11 -32.19
C GLY A 241 2.31 31.61 -31.88
N TYR A 242 2.58 32.39 -32.93
CA TYR A 242 2.15 33.78 -33.11
C TYR A 242 2.10 34.64 -31.83
N PHE A 243 2.90 35.70 -31.82
CA PHE A 243 2.42 36.99 -31.31
C PHE A 243 0.98 37.22 -31.85
N GLY A 244 -0.06 36.82 -31.10
CA GLY A 244 -1.43 36.72 -31.63
C GLY A 244 -2.31 35.53 -31.19
N SER A 245 -1.85 34.57 -30.38
CA SER A 245 -2.79 33.57 -29.83
C SER A 245 -3.92 34.28 -29.05
N ARG A 246 -5.17 34.04 -29.47
CA ARG A 246 -6.37 34.57 -28.79
C ARG A 246 -6.64 33.84 -27.47
N HIS A 247 -6.05 32.67 -27.28
CA HIS A 247 -6.29 31.82 -26.12
C HIS A 247 -5.31 32.16 -25.00
N LYS A 248 -5.85 32.49 -23.83
CA LYS A 248 -5.08 32.90 -22.66
C LYS A 248 -5.52 32.13 -21.43
N ILE A 249 -4.57 31.70 -20.63
CA ILE A 249 -4.81 31.08 -19.31
C ILE A 249 -4.41 32.06 -18.21
N ASN A 250 -5.10 31.99 -17.07
CA ASN A 250 -4.76 32.80 -15.90
C ASN A 250 -3.64 32.12 -15.12
N ARG A 251 -2.58 32.87 -14.78
CA ARG A 251 -1.49 32.42 -13.93
C ARG A 251 -1.01 33.58 -13.05
N ASN A 252 -1.18 33.47 -11.73
CA ASN A 252 -0.73 34.45 -10.73
C ASN A 252 -1.02 35.90 -11.18
N ASP A 253 -2.30 36.18 -11.45
CA ASP A 253 -2.85 37.46 -11.93
C ASP A 253 -2.43 37.93 -13.33
N LYS A 254 -1.71 37.11 -14.09
CA LYS A 254 -1.32 37.38 -15.48
C LYS A 254 -2.04 36.45 -16.45
N LYS A 255 -2.46 37.00 -17.60
CA LYS A 255 -3.00 36.22 -18.72
C LYS A 255 -1.86 35.80 -19.65
N VAL A 256 -1.54 34.52 -19.66
CA VAL A 256 -0.46 33.96 -20.47
C VAL A 256 -1.05 33.43 -21.78
N PRO A 257 -0.59 33.90 -22.96
CA PRO A 257 -1.01 33.34 -24.23
C PRO A 257 -0.45 31.92 -24.38
N VAL A 258 -1.29 30.99 -24.81
CA VAL A 258 -0.89 29.59 -25.03
C VAL A 258 -1.48 29.06 -26.34
N PRO A 259 -0.91 28.00 -26.95
CA PRO A 259 -1.52 27.33 -28.08
C PRO A 259 -2.94 26.85 -27.74
N GLN A 260 -3.83 26.87 -28.74
CA GLN A 260 -5.24 26.44 -28.59
C GLN A 260 -5.36 25.05 -27.95
N GLY A 261 -4.51 24.09 -28.34
CA GLY A 261 -4.54 22.74 -27.76
C GLY A 261 -4.22 22.73 -26.26
N ILE A 262 -3.26 23.55 -25.81
CA ILE A 262 -2.92 23.69 -24.39
C ILE A 262 -4.06 24.36 -23.63
N TYR A 263 -4.68 25.39 -24.22
CA TYR A 263 -5.86 26.04 -23.66
C TYR A 263 -7.03 25.06 -23.47
N GLU A 264 -7.34 24.25 -24.49
CA GLU A 264 -8.40 23.24 -24.42
C GLU A 264 -8.11 22.18 -23.34
N LEU A 265 -6.88 21.65 -23.29
CA LEU A 265 -6.48 20.69 -22.26
C LEU A 265 -6.57 21.27 -20.85
N LYS A 266 -6.08 22.51 -20.64
CA LYS A 266 -6.19 23.20 -19.34
C LYS A 266 -7.65 23.46 -18.94
N THR A 267 -8.49 23.84 -19.91
CA THR A 267 -9.93 24.05 -19.67
C THR A 267 -10.62 22.76 -19.21
N HIS A 268 -10.29 21.61 -19.81
CA HIS A 268 -10.79 20.31 -19.36
C HIS A 268 -10.26 19.94 -17.96
N LEU A 269 -9.01 20.27 -17.65
CA LEU A 269 -8.42 19.99 -16.34
C LEU A 269 -9.00 20.88 -15.23
N GLU A 270 -9.40 22.12 -15.52
CA GLU A 270 -10.11 23.00 -14.57
C GLU A 270 -11.47 22.43 -14.14
N GLN A 271 -12.04 21.55 -14.95
CA GLN A 271 -13.31 20.86 -14.70
C GLN A 271 -13.20 19.64 -13.76
N LEU A 272 -12.01 19.32 -13.22
CA LEU A 272 -11.72 18.16 -12.33
C LEU A 272 -12.60 18.03 -11.08
N ASN A 273 -13.24 19.10 -10.65
CA ASN A 273 -14.15 19.09 -9.50
C ASN A 273 -15.63 19.10 -9.91
N GLN A 274 -15.93 19.20 -11.21
CA GLN A 274 -17.29 19.30 -11.75
C GLN A 274 -17.72 18.04 -12.51
N PHE A 275 -16.79 17.37 -13.19
CA PHE A 275 -17.04 16.17 -13.97
C PHE A 275 -16.23 14.99 -13.44
N SER A 276 -16.64 13.77 -13.79
CA SER A 276 -15.89 12.57 -13.41
C SER A 276 -14.51 12.56 -14.08
N PRO A 277 -13.45 12.04 -13.42
CA PRO A 277 -12.12 11.94 -14.01
C PRO A 277 -12.12 11.21 -15.36
N SER A 278 -12.90 10.13 -15.51
CA SER A 278 -13.03 9.40 -16.77
C SER A 278 -13.63 10.24 -17.90
N GLU A 279 -14.64 11.07 -17.62
CA GLU A 279 -15.21 12.00 -18.62
C GLU A 279 -14.19 13.04 -19.07
N ILE A 280 -13.40 13.58 -18.13
CA ILE A 280 -12.35 14.56 -18.45
C ILE A 280 -11.26 13.90 -19.30
N LEU A 281 -10.85 12.69 -18.93
CA LEU A 281 -9.88 11.92 -19.70
C LEU A 281 -10.39 11.66 -21.13
N ALA A 282 -11.66 11.28 -21.29
CA ALA A 282 -12.27 11.08 -22.60
C ALA A 282 -12.34 12.38 -23.43
N LYS A 283 -12.71 13.51 -22.82
CA LYS A 283 -12.69 14.83 -23.48
C LYS A 283 -11.28 15.22 -23.93
N MET A 284 -10.27 15.00 -23.08
CA MET A 284 -8.87 15.25 -23.43
C MET A 284 -8.44 14.32 -24.57
N GLN A 285 -8.71 13.01 -24.49
CA GLN A 285 -8.43 12.04 -25.55
C GLN A 285 -9.07 12.42 -26.88
N ASN A 286 -10.34 12.83 -26.90
CA ASN A 286 -11.00 13.30 -28.12
C ASN A 286 -10.33 14.55 -28.69
N THR A 287 -9.94 15.49 -27.82
CA THR A 287 -9.19 16.69 -28.22
C THR A 287 -7.83 16.31 -28.83
N LEU A 288 -7.16 15.28 -28.28
CA LEU A 288 -5.91 14.75 -28.82
C LEU A 288 -6.12 14.06 -30.16
N GLN A 289 -7.12 13.19 -30.28
CA GLN A 289 -7.39 12.38 -31.48
C GLN A 289 -7.77 13.25 -32.68
N ILE A 290 -8.51 14.34 -32.46
CA ILE A 290 -8.82 15.31 -33.51
C ILE A 290 -7.55 16.00 -34.04
N LYS A 291 -6.53 16.19 -33.19
CA LYS A 291 -5.29 16.90 -33.52
C LYS A 291 -4.14 15.98 -33.95
N ASN A 292 -4.22 14.67 -33.69
CA ASN A 292 -3.23 13.67 -34.10
C ASN A 292 -3.89 12.64 -35.03
N GLN A 293 -3.85 12.86 -36.35
CA GLN A 293 -4.48 11.98 -37.33
C GLN A 293 -3.67 10.69 -37.59
N ASP A 294 -2.37 10.69 -37.32
CA ASP A 294 -1.48 9.54 -37.55
C ASP A 294 -1.39 8.65 -36.30
N LYS A 295 -2.26 7.64 -36.21
CA LYS A 295 -2.19 6.58 -35.21
C LYS A 295 -1.08 5.59 -35.56
N GLN A 296 -0.19 5.27 -34.62
CA GLN A 296 0.25 3.88 -34.37
C GLN A 296 0.56 3.65 -32.89
N ASP A 297 0.28 2.42 -32.45
CA ASP A 297 0.39 1.80 -31.11
C ASP A 297 1.43 2.37 -30.13
N GLU A 298 1.12 3.49 -29.48
CA GLU A 298 1.91 4.06 -28.39
C GLU A 298 1.06 4.25 -27.13
N SER A 299 1.67 4.21 -25.93
CA SER A 299 0.97 4.42 -24.66
C SER A 299 0.30 5.80 -24.61
N LEU A 300 -0.80 5.94 -23.84
CA LEU A 300 -1.56 7.20 -23.76
C LEU A 300 -0.66 8.38 -23.35
N LEU A 301 0.24 8.15 -22.40
CA LEU A 301 1.23 9.13 -21.97
C LEU A 301 2.17 9.53 -23.10
N GLN A 302 2.58 8.60 -23.95
CA GLN A 302 3.44 8.88 -25.11
C GLN A 302 2.71 9.65 -26.20
N GLN A 303 1.43 9.35 -26.44
CA GLN A 303 0.57 10.14 -27.32
C GLN A 303 0.39 11.58 -26.78
N PHE A 304 0.21 11.74 -25.46
CA PHE A 304 0.17 13.05 -24.79
C PHE A 304 1.51 13.78 -24.89
N LYS A 305 2.65 13.12 -24.60
CA LYS A 305 3.99 13.71 -24.70
C LYS A 305 4.30 14.15 -26.13
N ARG A 306 4.06 13.28 -27.12
CA ARG A 306 4.28 13.54 -28.54
C ARG A 306 3.42 14.69 -29.04
N LEU A 307 2.13 14.73 -28.68
CA LEU A 307 1.28 15.85 -29.06
C LEU A 307 1.63 17.14 -28.30
N ILE A 308 1.98 17.09 -27.01
CA ILE A 308 2.46 18.29 -26.29
C ILE A 308 3.72 18.82 -26.97
N SER A 309 4.64 17.95 -27.40
CA SER A 309 5.82 18.36 -28.17
C SER A 309 5.49 18.88 -29.56
N TYR A 310 4.49 18.33 -30.27
CA TYR A 310 3.98 18.91 -31.51
C TYR A 310 3.30 20.26 -31.30
N LEU A 311 2.48 20.42 -30.25
CA LEU A 311 1.78 21.65 -29.88
C LEU A 311 2.74 22.73 -29.39
N LEU A 312 3.86 22.32 -28.81
CA LEU A 312 5.00 23.15 -28.45
C LEU A 312 6.05 23.21 -29.56
N GLY A 313 5.82 22.61 -30.75
CA GLY A 313 6.70 22.76 -31.90
C GLY A 313 8.12 22.19 -31.80
N TYR A 314 8.39 21.31 -30.84
CA TYR A 314 9.66 20.62 -30.68
C TYR A 314 9.63 19.25 -31.35
N CYS A 315 9.97 19.21 -32.64
CA CYS A 315 10.27 17.96 -33.31
C CYS A 315 11.73 17.57 -33.04
N GLN A 316 11.94 16.52 -32.24
CA GLN A 316 13.16 15.70 -32.12
C GLN A 316 14.49 16.47 -31.94
N SER A 317 14.61 17.31 -30.91
CA SER A 317 15.94 17.75 -30.44
C SER A 317 16.54 16.74 -29.44
N PRO A 318 17.88 16.68 -29.29
CA PRO A 318 18.53 15.89 -28.23
C PRO A 318 18.03 16.24 -26.83
N GLU A 319 17.68 17.52 -26.58
CA GLU A 319 17.08 17.93 -25.30
C GLU A 319 15.70 17.29 -25.10
N THR A 320 14.90 17.19 -26.17
CA THR A 320 13.57 16.57 -26.11
C THR A 320 13.67 15.08 -25.75
N SER A 321 14.70 14.38 -26.24
CA SER A 321 14.96 12.97 -25.91
C SER A 321 15.41 12.79 -24.47
N ALA A 322 16.33 13.62 -23.97
CA ALA A 322 16.77 13.60 -22.57
C ALA A 322 15.63 13.97 -21.60
N GLU A 323 14.72 14.85 -22.00
CA GLU A 323 13.52 15.20 -21.22
C GLU A 323 12.46 14.10 -21.20
N TYR A 324 12.29 13.35 -22.30
CA TYR A 324 11.46 12.15 -22.29
C TYR A 324 12.04 11.08 -21.38
N GLU A 325 13.35 10.89 -21.42
CA GLU A 325 14.06 9.98 -20.54
C GLU A 325 13.93 10.40 -19.06
N TYR A 326 14.02 11.70 -18.76
CA TYR A 326 13.76 12.23 -17.41
C TYR A 326 12.32 11.96 -16.96
N LEU A 327 11.32 12.22 -17.81
CA LEU A 327 9.92 11.93 -17.49
C LEU A 327 9.68 10.43 -17.31
N ASP A 328 10.29 9.58 -18.13
CA ASP A 328 10.22 8.13 -18.01
C ASP A 328 10.89 7.65 -16.70
N GLN A 329 11.98 8.29 -16.29
CA GLN A 329 12.64 8.02 -15.01
C GLN A 329 11.81 8.53 -13.82
N VAL A 330 11.12 9.66 -13.94
CA VAL A 330 10.22 10.19 -12.91
C VAL A 330 8.95 9.35 -12.77
N THR A 331 8.34 8.92 -13.88
CA THR A 331 7.14 8.06 -13.86
C THR A 331 7.47 6.65 -13.41
N ALA A 332 8.66 6.14 -13.76
CA ALA A 332 9.20 4.89 -13.20
C ALA A 332 9.67 5.01 -11.74
N GLY A 333 9.53 6.18 -11.10
CA GLY A 333 9.92 6.40 -9.70
C GLY A 333 11.43 6.39 -9.42
N LYS A 334 12.26 6.44 -10.48
CA LYS A 334 13.73 6.45 -10.41
C LYS A 334 14.30 7.84 -10.15
N LEU A 335 13.56 8.89 -10.48
CA LEU A 335 13.92 10.29 -10.20
C LEU A 335 12.76 11.02 -9.50
N SER A 336 13.10 11.88 -8.55
CA SER A 336 12.12 12.80 -7.97
C SER A 336 12.06 14.08 -8.79
N ILE A 337 10.88 14.70 -8.83
CA ILE A 337 10.71 16.05 -9.37
C ILE A 337 11.13 17.01 -8.25
N SER A 338 12.44 17.08 -7.95
CA SER A 338 12.98 18.10 -7.05
C SER A 338 13.16 19.43 -7.77
#